data_AF-A0A090ZKL2-F1
#
_entry.id   AF-A0A090ZKL2-F1
#
_cell.length_a   1.000
_cell.length_b   1.000
_cell.length_c   1.000
_cell.angle_alpha   90.00
_cell.angle_beta   90.00
_cell.angle_gamma   90.00
#
_symmetry.space_group_name_H-M   'P 1'
#
loop_
_entity.id
_entity.type
_entity.pdbx_description
1 polymer ?
#
loop_
_entity_poly.entity_id
_entity_poly.type
_entity_poly.pdbx_seq_one_letter_code
_entity_poly.pdbx_strand_id
1 'polypeptide(L)' 'MKKRSVEVIQDLRHFLTKGQIGFDLSNFKYYQMFCNALEATGTPYHLQVNELEKNMIVIKMM' A
#
# COMPACT_ATOMS: atom_id res chain seq x y z
N MET A 1 -0.89 -10.06 -16.17
CA MET A 1 0.07 -9.35 -15.29
C MET A 1 0.05 -7.83 -15.48
N LYS A 2 -0.03 -7.27 -16.70
CA LYS A 2 0.00 -5.81 -16.95
C LYS A 2 -1.00 -4.95 -16.14
N LYS A 3 -2.25 -5.41 -15.93
CA LYS A 3 -3.27 -4.64 -15.17
C LYS A 3 -2.83 -4.33 -13.72
N ARG A 4 -2.29 -5.33 -13.01
CA ARG A 4 -1.89 -5.21 -11.60
C ARG A 4 -0.70 -4.27 -11.41
N SER A 5 0.23 -4.21 -12.38
CA SER A 5 1.37 -3.28 -12.30
C SER A 5 0.94 -1.82 -12.48
N VAL A 6 -0.06 -1.56 -13.32
CA VAL A 6 -0.61 -0.21 -13.51
C VAL A 6 -1.36 0.23 -12.25
N GLU A 7 -2.15 -0.65 -11.67
CA GLU A 7 -2.87 -0.43 -10.40
C GLU A 7 -1.88 -0.07 -9.27
N VAL A 8 -0.81 -0.85 -9.09
CA VAL A 8 0.23 -0.56 -8.07
C VAL A 8 0.87 0.82 -8.29
N ILE A 9 1.16 1.21 -9.54
CA ILE A 9 1.76 2.53 -9.83
C ILE A 9 0.76 3.66 -9.53
N GLN A 10 -0.52 3.47 -9.85
CA GLN A 10 -1.57 4.45 -9.57
C GLN A 10 -1.76 4.63 -8.06
N ASP A 11 -1.84 3.53 -7.33
CA ASP A 11 -1.95 3.53 -5.87
C ASP A 11 -0.72 4.12 -5.21
N LEU A 12 0.48 3.88 -5.75
CA LEU A 12 1.72 4.47 -5.23
C LEU A 12 1.70 5.99 -5.39
N ARG A 13 1.26 6.50 -6.55
CA ARG A 13 1.07 7.95 -6.75
C ARG A 13 0.02 8.52 -5.80
N HIS A 14 -1.08 7.80 -5.61
CA HIS A 14 -2.11 8.18 -4.64
C HIS A 14 -1.54 8.27 -3.23
N PHE A 15 -0.80 7.25 -2.79
CA PHE A 15 -0.13 7.21 -1.50
C PHE A 15 0.85 8.38 -1.31
N LEU A 16 1.72 8.64 -2.29
CA LEU A 16 2.67 9.76 -2.24
C LEU A 16 1.99 11.13 -2.22
N THR A 17 0.73 11.22 -2.66
CA THR A 17 -0.06 12.46 -2.64
C THR A 17 -0.89 12.62 -1.37
N LYS A 18 -1.46 11.52 -0.86
CA LYS A 18 -2.40 11.51 0.28
C LYS A 18 -1.74 11.18 1.61
N GLY A 19 -0.52 10.65 1.58
CA GLY A 19 0.23 10.23 2.76
C GLY A 19 -0.29 8.95 3.41
N GLN A 20 -1.34 8.32 2.88
CA GLN A 20 -1.85 7.05 3.41
C GLN A 20 -2.62 6.24 2.38
N ILE A 21 -2.68 4.93 2.58
CA ILE A 21 -3.46 3.99 1.76
C ILE A 21 -3.86 2.76 2.61
N GLY A 22 -5.03 2.20 2.34
CA GLY A 22 -5.52 0.98 2.99
C GLY A 22 -5.49 -0.23 2.07
N PHE A 23 -5.18 -1.40 2.63
CA PHE A 23 -5.17 -2.68 1.94
C PHE A 23 -6.00 -3.70 2.69
N ASP A 24 -6.85 -4.42 1.96
CA ASP A 24 -7.51 -5.62 2.46
C ASP A 24 -6.53 -6.81 2.39
N LEU A 25 -6.36 -7.48 3.53
CA LEU A 25 -5.48 -8.64 3.70
C LEU A 25 -5.89 -9.88 2.90
N SER A 26 -7.13 -9.93 2.39
CA SER A 26 -7.58 -10.98 1.47
C SER A 26 -6.74 -11.02 0.17
N ASN A 27 -6.05 -9.92 -0.19
CA ASN A 27 -5.19 -9.84 -1.36
C ASN A 27 -3.72 -9.58 -1.00
N PHE A 28 -3.14 -10.48 -0.19
CA PHE A 28 -1.75 -10.40 0.27
C PHE A 28 -0.73 -10.22 -0.88
N LYS A 29 -0.95 -10.82 -2.04
CA LYS A 29 -0.05 -10.69 -3.20
C LYS A 29 -0.01 -9.27 -3.75
N TYR A 30 -1.15 -8.56 -3.75
CA TYR A 30 -1.20 -7.17 -4.19
C TYR A 30 -0.50 -6.26 -3.18
N TYR A 31 -0.78 -6.46 -1.89
CA TYR A 31 -0.09 -5.77 -0.80
C TYR A 31 1.43 -5.92 -0.91
N GLN A 32 1.94 -7.13 -1.11
CA GLN A 32 3.38 -7.38 -1.26
C GLN A 32 3.98 -6.67 -2.49
N MET A 33 3.26 -6.64 -3.63
CA MET A 33 3.70 -5.89 -4.81
C MET A 33 3.77 -4.39 -4.55
N PHE A 34 2.78 -3.84 -3.83
CA PHE A 34 2.78 -2.43 -3.45
C PHE A 34 3.94 -2.11 -2.50
N CYS A 35 4.15 -2.91 -1.46
CA CYS A 35 5.27 -2.71 -0.53
C CYS A 35 6.61 -2.74 -1.27
N ASN A 36 6.84 -3.70 -2.18
CA ASN A 36 8.08 -3.73 -2.97
C ASN A 36 8.27 -2.46 -3.81
N ALA A 37 7.18 -1.93 -4.38
CA ALA A 37 7.24 -0.68 -5.15
C ALA A 37 7.50 0.54 -4.26
N LEU A 38 6.91 0.57 -3.06
CA LEU A 38 7.11 1.63 -2.07
C LEU A 38 8.52 1.62 -1.49
N GLU A 39 9.07 0.45 -1.15
CA GLU A 39 10.46 0.32 -0.70
C GLU A 39 11.45 0.84 -1.77
N ALA A 40 11.16 0.60 -3.05
CA ALA A 40 11.98 1.11 -4.15
C ALA A 40 11.98 2.65 -4.27
N THR A 41 11.01 3.36 -3.68
CA THR A 41 11.03 4.84 -3.63
C THR A 41 11.86 5.40 -2.49
N GLY A 42 12.25 4.56 -1.51
CA GLY A 42 12.94 5.01 -0.29
C GLY A 42 12.09 5.92 0.61
N THR A 43 10.76 5.93 0.41
CA THR A 43 9.85 6.77 1.20
C THR A 43 9.63 6.16 2.58
N PRO A 44 9.91 6.88 3.68
CA PRO A 44 9.63 6.38 5.02
C PRO A 44 8.12 6.23 5.26
N TYR A 45 7.72 5.10 5.85
CA TYR A 45 6.32 4.83 6.17
C TYR A 45 6.20 4.00 7.44
N HIS A 46 5.00 3.98 8.02
CA HIS A 46 4.62 3.11 9.12
C HIS A 46 3.42 2.25 8.74
N LEU A 47 3.34 1.04 9.31
CA LEU A 47 2.22 0.12 9.15
C LEU A 47 1.34 0.18 10.40
N GLN A 48 0.02 0.29 10.18
CA GLN A 48 -0.99 0.22 11.24
C GLN A 48 -2.05 -0.80 10.85
N VAL A 49 -2.41 -1.68 11.78
CA VAL A 49 -3.60 -2.53 11.62
C VAL A 49 -4.81 -1.68 11.96
N ASN A 50 -5.83 -1.68 11.10
CA ASN A 50 -7.08 -1.01 11.43
C ASN A 50 -7.79 -1.80 12.54
N GLU A 51 -7.88 -1.24 13.75
CA GLU A 51 -8.46 -1.93 14.90
C GLU A 51 -9.97 -2.19 14.74
N LEU A 52 -10.66 -1.37 13.93
CA LEU A 52 -12.08 -1.52 13.62
C LEU A 52 -12.31 -2.58 12.54
N GLU A 53 -11.38 -2.70 11.58
CA GLU A 53 -11.42 -3.65 10.49
C GLU A 53 -10.15 -4.50 10.50
N LYS A 54 -10.15 -5.55 11.31
CA LYS A 54 -8.98 -6.43 11.56
C LYS A 54 -8.37 -7.06 10.30
N ASN A 55 -9.09 -7.02 9.17
CA ASN A 55 -8.63 -7.50 7.88
C ASN A 55 -8.01 -6.40 7.01
N MET A 56 -7.84 -5.18 7.53
CA MET A 56 -7.21 -4.08 6.81
C MET A 56 -5.89 -3.66 7.45
N ILE A 57 -4.88 -3.47 6.60
CA ILE A 57 -3.64 -2.76 6.93
C ILE A 57 -3.70 -1.37 6.32
N VAL A 58 -3.34 -0.36 7.11
CA VAL A 58 -3.15 1.00 6.65
C VAL A 58 -1.66 1.32 6.66
N ILE A 59 -1.15 1.75 5.51
CA ILE A 59 0.20 2.29 5.35
C ILE A 59 0.07 3.81 5.41
N LYS A 60 0.89 4.48 6.23
CA LYS A 60 0.99 5.96 6.20
C LYS A 60 2.44 6.41 6.12
N MET A 61 2.67 7.52 5.42
CA MET A 61 3.96 8.20 5.41
C MET A 61 4.29 8.72 6.81
N MET A 62 5.59 8.76 7.13
CA MET A 62 6.08 9.41 8.36
C MET A 62 6.07 10.93 8.22
#